data_AF-A0A2M4C5H1-F1
#
_entry.id   AF-A0A2M4C5H1-F1
#
_cell.length_a   1.000
_cell.length_b   1.000
_cell.length_c   1.000
_cell.angle_alpha   90.00
_cell.angle_beta   90.00
_cell.angle_gamma   90.00
#
_symmetry.space_group_name_H-M   'P 1'
#
loop_
_entity.id
_entity.type
_entity.pdbx_description
1 polymer ?
#
loop_
_entity_poly.entity_id
_entity_poly.type
_entity_poly.pdbx_seq_one_letter_code
_entity_poly.pdbx_strand_id
1 'polypeptide(L)'
;MALLRLHQELTLVLLMLTSFNVRYANKPIQQLFDGMANQAFYAEINRQLSANSALPKADQLLRKTRLEFLCRTVTATMDLIHEEMQVVYYTDHNDWMEKVERLAGAWELEFGDIRKHQIIELYAHGWDTYGHELLENVIPDQTFANLLLTIAGRRLALYTKANPSTWGQIAAVGPLLTDYLDTLVSNGNYGPPLRFAGLEEETLQTADGAEMFIEQITKLTEKAFNALSALAVNAKGTSKELRIAGLIFDACATIKDHQPRRK
;
A
#
# COMPACT_ATOMS: atom_id res chain seq x y z
N MET A 1 -25.53 -25.94 -1.32
CA MET A 1 -24.35 -25.28 -0.72
C MET A 1 -23.74 -24.17 -1.59
N ALA A 2 -23.65 -24.31 -2.92
CA ALA A 2 -23.11 -23.25 -3.78
C ALA A 2 -23.88 -21.91 -3.66
N LEU A 3 -25.22 -21.96 -3.61
CA LEU A 3 -26.04 -20.75 -3.49
C LEU A 3 -25.87 -20.05 -2.13
N LEU A 4 -25.69 -20.81 -1.04
CA LEU A 4 -25.40 -20.26 0.29
C LEU A 4 -24.04 -19.53 0.29
N ARG A 5 -23.00 -20.12 -0.31
CA ARG A 5 -21.68 -19.49 -0.44
C ARG A 5 -21.76 -18.18 -1.22
N LEU A 6 -22.49 -18.19 -2.34
CA LEU A 6 -22.71 -16.98 -3.15
C LEU A 6 -23.40 -15.86 -2.34
N HIS A 7 -24.40 -16.19 -1.52
CA HIS A 7 -25.05 -15.21 -0.64
C HIS A 7 -24.13 -14.72 0.49
N GLN A 8 -23.25 -15.57 1.01
CA GLN A 8 -22.23 -15.15 1.99
C GLN A 8 -21.24 -14.15 1.38
N GLU A 9 -20.78 -14.40 0.14
CA GLU A 9 -19.94 -13.45 -0.60
C GLU A 9 -20.65 -12.11 -0.80
N LEU A 10 -21.91 -12.12 -1.24
CA LEU A 10 -22.71 -10.89 -1.40
C LEU A 10 -22.85 -10.12 -0.08
N THR A 11 -23.15 -10.83 1.00
CA THR A 11 -23.31 -10.21 2.33
C THR A 11 -22.01 -9.54 2.76
N LEU A 12 -20.86 -10.18 2.51
CA LEU A 12 -19.56 -9.62 2.83
C LEU A 12 -19.21 -8.39 1.99
N VAL A 13 -19.54 -8.41 0.69
CA VAL A 13 -19.40 -7.24 -0.20
C VAL A 13 -20.25 -6.08 0.30
N LEU A 14 -21.52 -6.32 0.65
CA LEU A 14 -22.42 -5.29 1.16
C LEU A 14 -21.93 -4.72 2.50
N LEU A 15 -21.42 -5.58 3.38
CA LEU A 15 -20.83 -5.17 4.65
C LEU A 15 -19.60 -4.26 4.43
N MET A 16 -18.69 -4.61 3.52
CA MET A 16 -17.54 -3.76 3.18
C MET A 16 -17.97 -2.42 2.57
N LEU A 17 -18.92 -2.43 1.61
CA LEU A 17 -19.42 -1.21 0.97
C LEU A 17 -20.05 -0.24 1.97
N THR A 18 -20.84 -0.76 2.92
CA THR A 18 -21.54 0.05 3.93
C THR A 18 -20.64 0.52 5.06
N SER A 19 -19.65 -0.29 5.47
CA SER A 19 -18.74 0.10 6.56
C SER A 19 -17.76 1.19 6.15
N PHE A 20 -17.31 1.18 4.89
CA PHE A 20 -16.25 2.08 4.41
C PHE A 20 -16.71 3.11 3.38
N ASN A 21 -17.99 3.12 3.02
CA ASN A 21 -18.55 4.01 1.99
C ASN A 21 -17.74 3.96 0.68
N VAL A 22 -17.23 2.79 0.29
CA VAL A 22 -16.42 2.62 -0.93
C VAL A 22 -17.28 3.00 -2.13
N ARG A 23 -17.00 4.17 -2.73
CA ARG A 23 -17.83 4.74 -3.79
C ARG A 23 -17.78 3.86 -5.03
N TYR A 24 -18.94 3.32 -5.41
CA TYR A 24 -19.18 2.71 -6.70
C TYR A 24 -20.16 3.57 -7.49
N ALA A 25 -19.73 4.02 -8.67
CA ALA A 25 -20.51 4.96 -9.47
C ALA A 25 -21.88 4.40 -9.87
N ASN A 26 -22.02 3.08 -10.08
CA ASN A 26 -23.30 2.42 -10.34
C ASN A 26 -23.25 0.91 -10.03
N LYS A 27 -24.26 0.42 -9.30
CA LYS A 27 -24.64 -1.01 -9.18
C LYS A 27 -23.48 -1.98 -8.84
N PRO A 28 -22.87 -1.89 -7.64
CA PRO A 28 -21.71 -2.68 -7.26
C PRO A 28 -21.94 -4.20 -7.37
N ILE A 29 -23.15 -4.69 -7.10
CA ILE A 29 -23.50 -6.11 -7.25
C ILE A 29 -23.37 -6.57 -8.72
N GLN A 30 -23.78 -5.73 -9.68
CA GLN A 30 -23.70 -6.05 -11.10
C GLN A 30 -22.27 -6.00 -11.65
N GLN A 31 -21.35 -5.31 -10.95
CA GLN A 31 -19.96 -5.19 -11.35
C GLN A 31 -19.05 -6.23 -10.70
N LEU A 32 -19.41 -6.72 -9.51
CA LEU A 32 -18.62 -7.68 -8.74
C LEU A 32 -19.08 -9.13 -8.91
N PHE A 33 -20.25 -9.34 -9.50
CA PHE A 33 -20.79 -10.67 -9.78
C PHE A 33 -21.17 -10.78 -11.25
N ASP A 34 -21.00 -11.95 -11.84
CA ASP A 34 -21.43 -12.20 -13.21
C ASP A 34 -22.96 -12.24 -13.34
N GLY A 35 -23.46 -12.26 -14.58
CA GLY A 35 -24.90 -12.25 -14.84
C GLY A 35 -25.66 -13.44 -14.25
N MET A 36 -25.04 -14.62 -14.18
CA MET A 36 -25.68 -15.83 -13.62
C MET A 36 -25.74 -15.76 -12.10
N ALA A 37 -24.67 -15.28 -11.45
CA ALA A 37 -24.66 -14.98 -10.02
C ALA A 37 -25.71 -13.93 -9.66
N ASN A 38 -25.82 -12.86 -10.47
CA ASN A 38 -26.86 -11.84 -10.28
C ASN A 38 -28.28 -12.42 -10.35
N GLN A 39 -28.55 -13.33 -11.28
CA GLN A 39 -29.84 -14.03 -11.35
C GLN A 39 -30.04 -14.98 -10.17
N ALA A 40 -28.98 -15.67 -9.75
CA ALA A 40 -29.02 -16.63 -8.66
C ALA A 40 -29.36 -15.98 -7.30
N PHE A 41 -29.03 -14.70 -7.07
CA PHE A 41 -29.44 -13.97 -5.86
C PHE A 41 -30.96 -13.87 -5.67
N TYR A 42 -31.76 -14.05 -6.73
CA TYR A 42 -33.22 -14.03 -6.65
C TYR A 42 -33.84 -15.44 -6.57
N ALA A 43 -33.02 -16.48 -6.56
CA ALA A 43 -33.48 -17.86 -6.38
C ALA A 43 -33.62 -18.22 -4.89
N GLU A 44 -34.51 -19.16 -4.57
CA GLU A 44 -34.61 -19.69 -3.22
C GLU A 44 -33.28 -20.31 -2.77
N ILE A 45 -32.80 -19.93 -1.58
CA ILE A 45 -31.48 -20.33 -1.07
C ILE A 45 -31.28 -21.85 -0.97
N ASN A 46 -32.39 -22.58 -0.78
CA ASN A 46 -32.41 -24.05 -0.67
C ASN A 46 -32.53 -24.75 -2.03
N ARG A 47 -32.73 -24.00 -3.13
CA ARG A 47 -32.83 -24.57 -4.47
C ARG A 47 -31.49 -25.19 -4.87
N GLN A 48 -31.53 -26.47 -5.21
CA GLN A 48 -30.37 -27.13 -5.78
C GLN A 48 -30.12 -26.57 -7.19
N LEU A 49 -28.95 -25.96 -7.39
CA LEU A 49 -28.44 -25.68 -8.72
C LEU A 49 -28.17 -27.03 -9.41
N SER A 50 -28.76 -27.24 -10.60
CA SER A 50 -28.46 -28.42 -11.41
C SER A 50 -26.96 -28.51 -11.70
N ALA A 51 -26.41 -29.72 -11.82
CA ALA A 51 -24.99 -29.94 -12.12
C ALA A 51 -24.52 -29.21 -13.40
N ASN A 52 -25.44 -28.97 -14.34
CA ASN A 52 -25.21 -28.23 -15.58
C ASN A 52 -25.36 -26.69 -15.43
N SER A 53 -25.52 -26.20 -14.19
CA SER A 53 -25.79 -24.80 -13.84
C SER A 53 -24.79 -24.27 -12.80
N ALA A 54 -23.55 -24.78 -12.85
CA ALA A 54 -22.46 -24.22 -12.09
C ALA A 54 -22.25 -22.75 -12.50
N LEU A 55 -21.99 -21.88 -11.52
CA LEU A 55 -21.66 -20.49 -11.80
C LEU A 55 -20.37 -20.45 -12.63
N PRO A 56 -20.32 -19.60 -13.68
CA PRO A 56 -19.15 -19.51 -14.53
C PRO A 56 -17.96 -19.00 -13.72
N LYS A 57 -16.74 -19.39 -14.12
CA LYS A 57 -15.53 -18.77 -13.58
C LYS A 57 -15.47 -17.31 -14.00
N ALA A 58 -14.97 -16.46 -13.10
CA ALA A 58 -14.78 -15.05 -13.40
C ALA A 58 -13.76 -14.88 -14.53
N ASP A 59 -14.14 -14.10 -15.55
CA ASP A 59 -13.22 -13.67 -16.59
C ASP A 59 -12.17 -12.69 -16.04
N GLN A 60 -11.17 -12.35 -16.87
CA GLN A 60 -10.07 -11.48 -16.45
C GLN A 60 -10.56 -10.06 -16.07
N LEU A 61 -11.61 -9.56 -16.71
CA LEU A 61 -12.16 -8.23 -16.43
C LEU A 61 -12.84 -8.19 -15.06
N LEU A 62 -13.64 -9.21 -14.75
CA LEU A 62 -14.31 -9.36 -13.47
C LEU A 62 -13.30 -9.58 -12.35
N ARG A 63 -12.27 -10.42 -12.58
CA ARG A 63 -11.17 -10.61 -11.61
C ARG A 63 -10.44 -9.30 -11.31
N LYS A 64 -10.15 -8.49 -12.34
CA LYS A 64 -9.55 -7.15 -12.16
C LYS A 64 -10.46 -6.22 -11.36
N THR A 65 -11.75 -6.18 -11.69
CA THR A 65 -12.74 -5.34 -10.98
C THR A 65 -12.86 -5.73 -9.50
N ARG A 66 -12.85 -7.04 -9.21
CA ARG A 66 -12.85 -7.57 -7.84
C ARG A 66 -11.56 -7.26 -7.09
N LEU A 67 -10.40 -7.38 -7.74
CA LEU A 67 -9.13 -7.00 -7.13
C LEU A 67 -9.12 -5.51 -6.77
N GLU A 68 -9.54 -4.64 -7.69
CA GLU A 68 -9.65 -3.19 -7.43
C GLU A 68 -10.60 -2.88 -6.26
N PHE A 69 -11.73 -3.59 -6.16
CA PHE A 69 -12.65 -3.46 -5.04
C PHE A 69 -12.00 -3.81 -3.70
N LEU A 70 -11.28 -4.93 -3.64
CA LEU A 70 -10.59 -5.37 -2.44
C LEU A 70 -9.47 -4.39 -2.06
N CYS A 71 -8.65 -3.94 -3.02
CA CYS A 71 -7.62 -2.93 -2.74
C CYS A 71 -8.21 -1.61 -2.22
N ARG A 72 -9.34 -1.13 -2.77
CA ARG A 72 -10.04 0.06 -2.24
C ARG A 72 -10.54 -0.15 -0.82
N THR A 73 -11.00 -1.36 -0.51
CA THR A 73 -11.41 -1.72 0.86
C THR A 73 -10.21 -1.69 1.80
N VAL A 74 -9.07 -2.26 1.39
CA VAL A 74 -7.81 -2.19 2.15
C VAL A 74 -7.34 -0.75 2.38
N THR A 75 -7.41 0.12 1.37
CA THR A 75 -7.07 1.54 1.56
C THR A 75 -8.00 2.19 2.60
N ALA A 76 -9.30 1.87 2.59
CA ALA A 76 -10.25 2.43 3.55
C ALA A 76 -10.06 1.89 4.98
N THR A 77 -9.53 0.68 5.15
CA THR A 77 -9.28 0.12 6.49
C THR A 77 -8.06 0.76 7.17
N MET A 78 -7.21 1.49 6.44
CA MET A 78 -6.08 2.23 7.02
C MET A 78 -6.52 3.25 8.07
N ASP A 79 -7.73 3.81 7.93
CA ASP A 79 -8.31 4.77 8.88
C ASP A 79 -8.74 4.10 10.21
N LEU A 80 -8.72 2.77 10.29
CA LEU A 80 -8.95 2.01 11.53
C LEU A 80 -7.67 1.79 12.33
N ILE A 81 -6.50 2.12 11.77
CA ILE A 81 -5.23 2.03 12.48
C ILE A 81 -5.02 3.35 13.21
N HIS A 82 -4.72 3.29 14.50
CA HIS A 82 -4.48 4.47 15.32
C HIS A 82 -3.41 4.20 16.38
N GLU A 83 -2.85 5.28 16.92
CA GLU A 83 -1.89 5.22 18.02
C GLU A 83 -2.49 5.89 19.25
N GLU A 84 -2.49 5.19 20.38
CA GLU A 84 -2.88 5.73 21.68
C GLU A 84 -1.78 5.45 22.69
N MET A 85 -1.32 6.49 23.40
CA MET A 85 -0.30 6.37 24.45
C MET A 85 0.96 5.58 24.00
N GLN A 86 1.46 5.83 22.79
CA GLN A 86 2.62 5.14 22.19
C GLN A 86 2.40 3.66 21.84
N VAL A 87 1.15 3.20 21.83
CA VAL A 87 0.78 1.85 21.39
C VAL A 87 -0.04 1.97 20.11
N VAL A 88 0.39 1.27 19.06
CA VAL A 88 -0.31 1.22 17.77
C VAL A 88 -1.35 0.10 17.81
N TYR A 89 -2.60 0.44 17.55
CA TYR A 89 -3.73 -0.48 17.46
C TYR A 89 -4.13 -0.68 16.01
N TYR A 90 -4.11 -1.93 15.56
CA TYR A 90 -4.47 -2.34 14.21
C TYR A 90 -5.33 -3.61 14.19
N THR A 91 -5.92 -3.98 15.33
CA THR A 91 -6.79 -5.16 15.47
C THR A 91 -7.99 -5.09 14.54
N ASP A 92 -8.69 -3.95 14.51
CA ASP A 92 -9.85 -3.77 13.63
C ASP A 92 -9.44 -3.87 12.16
N HIS A 93 -8.31 -3.26 11.77
CA HIS A 93 -7.75 -3.39 10.43
C HIS A 93 -7.47 -4.87 10.08
N ASN A 94 -6.88 -5.64 11.00
CA ASN A 94 -6.61 -7.06 10.79
C ASN A 94 -7.88 -7.89 10.63
N ASP A 95 -8.89 -7.65 11.45
CA ASP A 95 -10.19 -8.30 11.34
C ASP A 95 -10.83 -8.07 9.95
N TRP A 96 -10.60 -6.90 9.35
CA TRP A 96 -11.03 -6.61 7.98
C TRP A 96 -10.14 -7.27 6.93
N MET A 97 -8.82 -7.35 7.15
CA MET A 97 -7.91 -8.08 6.26
C MET A 97 -8.27 -9.57 6.17
N GLU A 98 -8.67 -10.21 7.26
CA GLU A 98 -9.15 -11.61 7.24
C GLU A 98 -10.41 -11.77 6.37
N LYS A 99 -11.32 -10.78 6.43
CA LYS A 99 -12.53 -10.76 5.59
C LYS A 99 -12.17 -10.56 4.12
N VAL A 100 -11.20 -9.69 3.82
CA VAL A 100 -10.68 -9.46 2.46
C VAL A 100 -10.02 -10.73 1.91
N GLU A 101 -9.19 -11.41 2.70
CA GLU A 101 -8.52 -12.67 2.32
C GLU A 101 -9.53 -13.78 2.03
N ARG A 102 -10.54 -13.94 2.91
CA ARG A 102 -11.62 -14.90 2.70
C ARG A 102 -12.38 -14.64 1.39
N LEU A 103 -12.66 -13.37 1.07
CA LEU A 103 -13.36 -13.00 -0.15
C LEU A 103 -12.48 -13.17 -1.40
N ALA A 104 -11.20 -12.83 -1.31
CA ALA A 104 -10.21 -13.08 -2.37
C ALA A 104 -10.12 -14.59 -2.70
N GLY A 105 -10.06 -15.44 -1.66
CA GLY A 105 -10.06 -16.89 -1.81
C GLY A 105 -11.33 -17.42 -2.46
N ALA A 106 -12.51 -16.92 -2.06
CA ALA A 106 -13.78 -17.27 -2.69
C ALA A 106 -13.83 -16.88 -4.18
N TRP A 107 -13.14 -15.80 -4.56
CA TRP A 107 -13.06 -15.31 -5.94
C TRP A 107 -11.88 -15.83 -6.75
N GLU A 108 -11.11 -16.80 -6.21
CA GLU A 108 -9.91 -17.34 -6.84
C GLU A 108 -8.91 -16.22 -7.23
N LEU A 109 -8.73 -15.22 -6.37
CA LEU A 109 -7.76 -14.13 -6.55
C LEU A 109 -6.47 -14.41 -5.77
N GLU A 110 -5.34 -14.03 -6.36
CA GLU A 110 -4.03 -14.10 -5.69
C GLU A 110 -3.95 -13.06 -4.57
N PHE A 111 -3.83 -13.53 -3.33
CA PHE A 111 -3.77 -12.62 -2.18
C PHE A 111 -2.45 -11.85 -2.10
N GLY A 112 -1.39 -12.33 -2.76
CA GLY A 112 -0.08 -11.67 -2.78
C GLY A 112 -0.14 -10.23 -3.29
N ASP A 113 -0.97 -9.93 -4.30
CA ASP A 113 -1.08 -8.57 -4.84
C ASP A 113 -1.87 -7.65 -3.90
N ILE A 114 -2.87 -8.17 -3.20
CA ILE A 114 -3.61 -7.44 -2.16
C ILE A 114 -2.69 -7.16 -0.96
N ARG A 115 -1.84 -8.13 -0.57
CA ARG A 115 -0.85 -7.96 0.49
C ARG A 115 0.18 -6.89 0.15
N LYS A 116 0.69 -6.88 -1.09
CA LYS A 116 1.57 -5.80 -1.57
C LYS A 116 0.88 -4.45 -1.49
N HIS A 117 -0.38 -4.35 -1.93
CA HIS A 117 -1.16 -3.12 -1.81
C HIS A 117 -1.29 -2.66 -0.35
N GLN A 118 -1.62 -3.58 0.58
CA GLN A 118 -1.68 -3.29 2.02
C GLN A 118 -0.36 -2.68 2.53
N ILE A 119 0.78 -3.28 2.19
CA ILE A 119 2.10 -2.80 2.64
C ILE A 119 2.39 -1.40 2.08
N ILE A 120 2.08 -1.17 0.80
CA ILE A 120 2.24 0.14 0.16
C ILE A 120 1.39 1.21 0.86
N GLU A 121 0.14 0.89 1.22
CA GLU A 121 -0.72 1.81 1.97
C GLU A 121 -0.21 2.04 3.40
N LEU A 122 0.27 1.01 4.11
CA LEU A 122 0.87 1.18 5.45
C LEU A 122 2.05 2.16 5.42
N TYR A 123 2.97 2.02 4.46
CA TYR A 123 4.04 3.00 4.28
C TYR A 123 3.51 4.36 3.76
N ALA A 124 2.44 4.43 2.99
CA ALA A 124 1.89 5.73 2.61
C ALA A 124 1.28 6.49 3.80
N HIS A 125 0.78 5.75 4.80
CA HIS A 125 0.14 6.27 6.01
C HIS A 125 1.07 6.45 7.21
N GLY A 126 2.33 6.01 7.11
CA GLY A 126 3.32 6.14 8.21
C GLY A 126 3.34 4.99 9.21
N TRP A 127 2.61 3.91 8.94
CA TRP A 127 2.58 2.71 9.78
C TRP A 127 3.76 1.77 9.47
N ASP A 128 4.97 2.31 9.51
CA ASP A 128 6.21 1.67 9.05
C ASP A 128 6.52 0.36 9.77
N THR A 129 6.36 0.34 11.09
CA THR A 129 6.59 -0.85 11.92
C THR A 129 5.73 -2.01 11.42
N TYR A 130 4.44 -1.75 11.23
CA TYR A 130 3.51 -2.77 10.76
C TYR A 130 3.78 -3.15 9.28
N GLY A 131 4.06 -2.17 8.42
CA GLY A 131 4.45 -2.42 7.03
C GLY A 131 5.71 -3.28 6.90
N HIS A 132 6.67 -3.12 7.82
CA HIS A 132 7.91 -3.89 7.87
C HIS A 132 7.66 -5.35 8.20
N GLU A 133 6.88 -5.63 9.24
CA GLU A 133 6.55 -6.99 9.69
C GLU A 133 5.88 -7.80 8.57
N LEU A 134 4.97 -7.17 7.83
CA LEU A 134 4.27 -7.85 6.72
C LEU A 134 5.15 -8.09 5.50
N LEU A 135 6.18 -7.26 5.29
CA LEU A 135 7.04 -7.34 4.12
C LEU A 135 7.89 -8.62 4.08
N GLU A 136 8.23 -9.19 5.25
CA GLU A 136 9.12 -10.36 5.35
C GLU A 136 8.63 -11.59 4.57
N ASN A 137 7.31 -11.70 4.36
CA ASN A 137 6.68 -12.85 3.72
C ASN A 137 6.20 -12.56 2.29
N VAL A 138 6.69 -11.48 1.66
CA VAL A 138 6.25 -11.05 0.32
C VAL A 138 7.38 -11.18 -0.70
N ILE A 139 7.07 -11.82 -1.83
CA ILE A 139 7.96 -11.86 -2.99
C ILE A 139 7.80 -10.55 -3.75
N PRO A 140 8.84 -9.70 -3.82
CA PRO A 140 8.75 -8.43 -4.53
C PRO A 140 8.72 -8.64 -6.04
N ASP A 141 7.97 -7.77 -6.73
CA ASP A 141 8.12 -7.54 -8.16
C ASP A 141 8.59 -6.10 -8.41
N GLN A 142 8.93 -5.78 -9.65
CA GLN A 142 9.48 -4.47 -10.02
C GLN A 142 8.54 -3.32 -9.66
N THR A 143 7.23 -3.50 -9.86
CA THR A 143 6.24 -2.45 -9.59
C THR A 143 6.17 -2.17 -8.11
N PHE A 144 6.10 -3.22 -7.29
CA PHE A 144 6.08 -3.11 -5.84
C PHE A 144 7.35 -2.46 -5.28
N ALA A 145 8.53 -2.89 -5.76
CA ALA A 145 9.80 -2.32 -5.32
C ALA A 145 9.92 -0.82 -5.71
N ASN A 146 9.47 -0.45 -6.91
CA ASN A 146 9.43 0.94 -7.36
C ASN A 146 8.47 1.80 -6.53
N LEU A 147 7.34 1.24 -6.07
CA LEU A 147 6.40 1.96 -5.20
C LEU A 147 7.00 2.22 -3.81
N LEU A 148 7.72 1.27 -3.22
CA LEU A 148 8.46 1.49 -1.97
C LEU A 148 9.49 2.62 -2.11
N LEU A 149 10.27 2.59 -3.19
CA LEU A 149 11.26 3.64 -3.49
C LEU A 149 10.60 5.01 -3.68
N THR A 150 9.47 5.03 -4.37
CA THR A 150 8.67 6.25 -4.60
C THR A 150 8.18 6.84 -3.30
N ILE A 151 7.69 6.03 -2.37
CA ILE A 151 7.25 6.51 -1.04
C ILE A 151 8.44 7.10 -0.28
N ALA A 152 9.61 6.41 -0.28
CA ALA A 152 10.81 6.93 0.35
C ALA A 152 11.26 8.29 -0.25
N GLY A 153 11.29 8.40 -1.57
CA GLY A 153 11.63 9.64 -2.26
C GLY A 153 10.65 10.78 -1.96
N ARG A 154 9.34 10.49 -1.98
CA ARG A 154 8.32 11.50 -1.66
C ARG A 154 8.37 11.93 -0.19
N ARG A 155 8.70 11.03 0.74
CA ARG A 155 8.96 11.36 2.15
C ARG A 155 10.19 12.26 2.30
N LEU A 156 11.28 11.96 1.58
CA LEU A 156 12.47 12.81 1.58
C LEU A 156 12.14 14.21 1.05
N ALA A 157 11.40 14.32 -0.06
CA ALA A 157 10.95 15.60 -0.61
C ALA A 157 10.01 16.37 0.35
N LEU A 158 9.18 15.66 1.12
CA LEU A 158 8.37 16.27 2.16
C LEU A 158 9.26 16.84 3.28
N TYR A 159 10.24 16.06 3.75
CA TYR A 159 11.17 16.48 4.79
C TYR A 159 11.94 17.75 4.40
N THR A 160 12.41 17.85 3.16
CA THR A 160 13.13 19.06 2.68
C THR A 160 12.24 20.27 2.59
N LYS A 161 10.98 20.08 2.23
CA LYS A 161 10.00 21.17 2.21
C LYS A 161 9.77 21.70 3.63
N ALA A 162 9.70 20.83 4.62
CA ALA A 162 9.59 21.20 6.04
C ALA A 162 10.90 21.80 6.60
N ASN A 163 12.05 21.39 6.07
CA ASN A 163 13.39 21.81 6.50
C ASN A 163 14.24 22.37 5.34
N PRO A 164 13.94 23.57 4.80
CA PRO A 164 14.61 24.08 3.59
C PRO A 164 16.13 24.18 3.69
N SER A 165 16.68 24.34 4.90
CA SER A 165 18.13 24.39 5.14
C SER A 165 18.86 23.09 4.81
N THR A 166 18.17 21.95 4.77
CA THR A 166 18.78 20.65 4.43
C THR A 166 18.86 20.40 2.93
N TRP A 167 18.25 21.24 2.10
CA TRP A 167 18.29 21.06 0.63
C TRP A 167 19.72 21.08 0.08
N GLY A 168 20.59 21.92 0.63
CA GLY A 168 22.01 21.97 0.23
C GLY A 168 22.74 20.65 0.44
N GLN A 169 22.38 19.90 1.48
CA GLN A 169 22.95 18.58 1.79
C GLN A 169 22.51 17.54 0.75
N ILE A 170 21.24 17.56 0.34
CA ILE A 170 20.70 16.65 -0.67
C ILE A 170 21.23 16.97 -2.06
N ALA A 171 21.32 18.26 -2.40
CA ALA A 171 21.89 18.70 -3.67
C ALA A 171 23.36 18.27 -3.82
N ALA A 172 24.11 18.19 -2.71
CA ALA A 172 25.50 17.72 -2.70
C ALA A 172 25.65 16.22 -3.02
N VAL A 173 24.60 15.41 -2.79
CA VAL A 173 24.60 13.97 -3.13
C VAL A 173 24.57 13.74 -4.64
N GLY A 174 23.97 14.67 -5.40
CA GLY A 174 24.13 14.76 -6.84
C GLY A 174 22.83 14.98 -7.62
N PRO A 175 22.95 15.40 -8.90
CA PRO A 175 21.83 15.85 -9.73
C PRO A 175 20.80 14.75 -10.03
N LEU A 176 21.22 13.48 -10.08
CA LEU A 176 20.31 12.37 -10.32
C LEU A 176 19.23 12.26 -9.22
N LEU A 177 19.59 12.55 -7.97
CA LEU A 177 18.63 12.53 -6.86
C LEU A 177 17.70 13.73 -6.93
N THR A 178 18.23 14.94 -7.16
CA THR A 178 17.40 16.15 -7.24
C THR A 178 16.41 16.06 -8.38
N ASP A 179 16.83 15.61 -9.57
CA ASP A 179 15.94 15.41 -10.73
C ASP A 179 14.83 14.39 -10.43
N TYR A 180 15.16 13.33 -9.68
CA TYR A 180 14.19 12.33 -9.26
C TYR A 180 13.16 12.91 -8.29
N LEU A 181 13.60 13.65 -7.26
CA LEU A 181 12.70 14.30 -6.30
C LEU A 181 11.81 15.34 -6.99
N ASP A 182 12.35 16.13 -7.90
CA ASP A 182 11.58 17.12 -8.68
C ASP A 182 10.51 16.43 -9.55
N THR A 183 10.83 15.28 -10.14
CA THR A 183 9.87 14.46 -10.90
C THR A 183 8.74 13.97 -10.00
N LEU A 184 9.06 13.52 -8.78
CA LEU A 184 8.08 13.05 -7.80
C LEU A 184 7.16 14.17 -7.30
N VAL A 185 7.71 15.37 -7.07
CA VAL A 185 6.93 16.55 -6.66
C VAL A 185 6.03 17.04 -7.80
N SER A 186 6.53 17.04 -9.03
CA SER A 186 5.79 17.53 -10.20
C SER A 186 4.67 16.59 -10.65
N ASN A 187 4.71 15.32 -10.26
CA ASN A 187 3.74 14.31 -10.68
C ASN A 187 3.23 13.51 -9.48
N GLY A 188 2.15 14.03 -8.87
CA GLY A 188 1.54 13.45 -7.67
C GLY A 188 0.88 12.06 -7.85
N ASN A 189 0.93 11.47 -9.05
CA ASN A 189 0.28 10.19 -9.37
C ASN A 189 1.18 8.96 -9.17
N TYR A 190 2.39 9.11 -8.64
CA TYR A 190 3.25 7.97 -8.33
C TYR A 190 2.85 7.28 -7.01
N GLY A 191 1.81 6.46 -7.07
CA GLY A 191 1.32 5.66 -5.93
C GLY A 191 0.28 6.36 -5.06
N PRO A 192 -0.10 5.75 -3.91
CA PRO A 192 -1.11 6.32 -3.01
C PRO A 192 -0.68 7.70 -2.50
N PRO A 193 -1.61 8.62 -2.19
CA PRO A 193 -1.28 9.87 -1.53
C PRO A 193 -0.63 9.59 -0.18
N LEU A 194 0.41 10.36 0.16
CA LEU A 194 1.00 10.26 1.49
C LEU A 194 0.01 10.87 2.51
N ARG A 195 -0.41 10.05 3.47
CA ARG A 195 -1.41 10.37 4.50
C ARG A 195 -0.87 10.01 5.88
N PHE A 196 0.26 10.60 6.24
CA PHE A 196 0.87 10.33 7.54
C PHE A 196 -0.05 10.74 8.68
N ALA A 197 -0.50 9.76 9.46
CA ALA A 197 -1.05 10.03 10.78
C ALA A 197 0.06 10.69 11.63
N GLY A 198 -0.18 11.88 12.19
CA GLY A 198 0.77 12.54 13.10
C GLY A 198 1.76 13.54 12.48
N LEU A 199 1.63 13.89 11.21
CA LEU A 199 2.30 15.07 10.64
C LEU A 199 1.60 16.37 11.06
N GLU A 200 1.80 16.77 12.30
CA GLU A 200 1.85 18.20 12.55
C GLU A 200 3.22 18.64 11.98
N GLU A 201 3.27 19.62 11.06
CA GLU A 201 4.54 20.19 10.59
C GLU A 201 5.46 20.54 11.77
N GLU A 202 4.87 20.83 12.93
CA GLU A 202 5.49 20.98 14.23
C GLU A 202 6.38 19.79 14.63
N THR A 203 5.95 18.54 14.45
CA THR A 203 6.74 17.34 14.78
C THR A 203 8.01 17.25 13.94
N LEU A 204 7.93 17.55 12.64
CA LEU A 204 9.09 17.58 11.74
C LEU A 204 10.03 18.76 11.99
N GLN A 205 9.57 19.79 12.70
CA GLN A 205 10.41 20.90 13.16
C GLN A 205 11.13 20.59 14.48
N THR A 206 10.65 19.61 15.25
CA THR A 206 11.38 19.12 16.43
C THR A 206 12.59 18.28 16.00
N ALA A 207 13.69 18.38 16.76
CA ALA A 207 14.89 17.58 16.48
C ALA A 207 14.61 16.07 16.57
N ASP A 208 13.85 15.63 17.58
CA ASP A 208 13.48 14.21 17.76
C ASP A 208 12.60 13.69 16.63
N GLY A 209 11.57 14.44 16.24
CA GLY A 209 10.67 14.05 15.16
C GLY A 209 11.36 14.02 13.80
N ALA A 210 12.24 14.99 13.54
CA ALA A 210 13.06 15.02 12.34
C ALA A 210 14.02 13.81 12.25
N GLU A 211 14.70 13.48 13.35
CA GLU A 211 15.59 12.32 13.42
C GLU A 211 14.84 11.00 13.21
N MET A 212 13.71 10.82 13.89
CA MET A 212 12.84 9.64 13.73
C MET A 212 12.33 9.51 12.29
N PHE A 213 11.91 10.60 11.66
CA PHE A 213 11.40 10.58 10.30
C PHE A 213 12.49 10.22 9.28
N ILE A 214 13.71 10.73 9.45
CA ILE A 214 14.86 10.36 8.62
C ILE A 214 15.23 8.88 8.83
N GLU A 215 15.13 8.36 10.04
CA GLU A 215 15.33 6.93 10.32
C GLU A 215 14.29 6.06 9.60
N GLN A 216 13.01 6.47 9.61
CA GLN A 216 11.94 5.77 8.87
C GLN A 216 12.20 5.77 7.35
N ILE A 217 12.60 6.92 6.78
CA ILE A 217 12.99 7.00 5.36
C ILE A 217 14.14 6.03 5.09
N THR A 218 15.19 6.06 5.91
CA THR A 218 16.37 5.20 5.78
C THR A 218 15.98 3.71 5.73
N LYS A 219 15.17 3.25 6.68
CA LYS A 219 14.70 1.85 6.74
C LYS A 219 13.84 1.48 5.53
N LEU A 220 12.93 2.36 5.11
CA LEU A 220 12.10 2.11 3.93
C LEU A 220 12.96 2.03 2.65
N THR A 221 13.94 2.91 2.51
CA THR A 221 14.91 2.88 1.39
C THR A 221 15.70 1.58 1.40
N GLU A 222 16.08 1.05 2.56
CA GLU A 222 16.72 -0.26 2.68
C GLU A 222 15.85 -1.38 2.12
N LYS A 223 14.57 -1.40 2.50
CA LYS A 223 13.63 -2.39 1.99
C LYS A 223 13.43 -2.28 0.48
N ALA A 224 13.31 -1.05 -0.04
CA ALA A 224 13.23 -0.82 -1.48
C ALA A 224 14.50 -1.29 -2.19
N PHE A 225 15.68 -0.96 -1.67
CA PHE A 225 16.98 -1.37 -2.22
C PHE A 225 17.13 -2.89 -2.24
N ASN A 226 16.78 -3.57 -1.15
CA ASN A 226 16.87 -5.03 -1.06
C ASN A 226 15.92 -5.71 -2.05
N ALA A 227 14.68 -5.21 -2.17
CA ALA A 227 13.71 -5.70 -3.14
C ALA A 227 14.20 -5.51 -4.59
N LEU A 228 14.70 -4.31 -4.92
CA LEU A 228 15.26 -4.01 -6.24
C LEU A 228 16.53 -4.84 -6.53
N SER A 229 17.37 -5.08 -5.53
CA SER A 229 18.61 -5.84 -5.69
C SER A 229 18.31 -7.31 -5.97
N ALA A 230 17.36 -7.91 -5.26
CA ALA A 230 16.92 -9.27 -5.51
C ALA A 230 16.39 -9.45 -6.95
N LEU A 231 15.72 -8.43 -7.49
CA LEU A 231 15.25 -8.41 -8.88
C LEU A 231 16.37 -8.20 -9.89
N ALA A 232 17.33 -7.32 -9.59
CA ALA A 232 18.46 -7.01 -10.46
C ALA A 232 19.47 -8.16 -10.57
N VAL A 233 19.64 -9.01 -9.56
CA VAL A 233 20.44 -10.24 -9.70
C VAL A 233 19.91 -11.12 -10.84
N ASN A 234 18.60 -11.05 -11.11
CA ASN A 234 17.95 -11.81 -12.17
C ASN A 234 17.90 -11.07 -13.52
N ALA A 235 18.30 -9.80 -13.59
CA ALA A 235 18.27 -8.98 -14.80
C ALA A 235 19.68 -8.43 -15.11
N LYS A 236 20.19 -8.59 -16.34
CA LYS A 236 21.53 -8.09 -16.71
C LYS A 236 21.59 -6.55 -16.72
N GLY A 237 21.86 -5.93 -15.57
CA GLY A 237 22.14 -4.50 -15.43
C GLY A 237 21.69 -3.92 -14.08
N THR A 238 22.48 -3.01 -13.50
CA THR A 238 22.02 -2.17 -12.37
C THR A 238 20.95 -1.21 -12.85
N SER A 239 19.72 -1.38 -12.36
CA SER A 239 18.61 -0.49 -12.69
C SER A 239 18.87 0.94 -12.16
N LYS A 240 18.31 1.95 -12.84
CA LYS A 240 18.40 3.37 -12.42
C LYS A 240 17.87 3.54 -10.99
N GLU A 241 16.84 2.78 -10.64
CA GLU A 241 16.16 2.77 -9.36
C GLU A 241 17.07 2.31 -8.21
N LEU A 242 17.94 1.32 -8.44
CA LEU A 242 18.95 0.92 -7.43
C LEU A 242 19.92 2.06 -7.10
N ARG A 243 20.35 2.81 -8.12
CA ARG A 243 21.22 3.97 -7.93
C ARG A 243 20.50 5.06 -7.14
N ILE A 244 19.24 5.34 -7.49
CA ILE A 244 18.41 6.30 -6.75
C ILE A 244 18.25 5.88 -5.28
N ALA A 245 17.99 4.60 -5.02
CA ALA A 245 17.89 4.09 -3.65
C ALA A 245 19.19 4.33 -2.85
N GLY A 246 20.36 4.06 -3.46
CA GLY A 246 21.66 4.39 -2.87
C GLY A 246 21.84 5.89 -2.57
N LEU A 247 21.42 6.77 -3.50
CA LEU A 247 21.51 8.21 -3.28
C LEU A 247 20.55 8.70 -2.17
N ILE A 248 19.37 8.11 -2.03
CA ILE A 248 18.47 8.43 -0.91
C ILE A 248 19.10 8.04 0.44
N PHE A 249 19.81 6.91 0.49
CA PHE A 249 20.59 6.53 1.67
C PHE A 249 21.68 7.55 2.00
N ASP A 250 22.49 7.92 1.03
CA ASP A 250 23.57 8.89 1.20
C ASP A 250 23.03 10.25 1.66
N ALA A 251 21.88 10.66 1.13
CA ALA A 251 21.17 11.86 1.57
C ALA A 251 20.73 11.77 3.03
N CYS A 252 20.11 10.66 3.45
CA CYS A 252 19.69 10.46 4.85
C CYS A 252 20.90 10.46 5.80
N ALA A 253 22.00 9.80 5.42
CA ALA A 253 23.24 9.81 6.20
C ALA A 253 23.84 11.22 6.32
N THR A 254 23.89 11.96 5.21
CA THR A 254 24.41 13.34 5.19
C THR A 254 23.58 14.25 6.09
N ILE A 255 22.25 14.11 6.09
CA ILE A 255 21.36 14.89 6.97
C ILE A 255 21.67 14.60 8.44
N LYS A 256 21.81 13.32 8.82
CA LYS A 256 22.13 12.90 10.20
C LYS A 256 23.47 13.45 10.67
N ASP A 257 24.50 13.42 9.82
CA ASP A 257 25.85 13.90 10.18
C ASP A 257 25.91 15.41 10.45
N HIS A 258 25.00 16.18 9.85
CA HIS A 258 24.93 17.64 9.99
C HIS A 258 23.97 18.10 11.10
N GLN A 259 23.22 17.18 11.74
CA GLN A 259 22.43 17.54 12.92
C GLN A 259 23.36 17.82 14.11
N PRO A 260 23.13 18.90 14.88
CA PRO A 260 23.98 19.22 16.02
C PRO A 260 23.93 18.07 17.03
N ARG A 261 25.07 17.42 17.26
CA ARG A 261 25.18 16.36 18.28
C ARG A 261 24.68 16.90 19.62
N ARG A 262 23.65 16.26 20.17
CA ARG A 262 23.15 16.54 21.52
C ARG A 262 24.32 16.42 22.49
N LYS A 263 24.61 17.51 23.22
CA LYS A 263 25.52 17.51 24.36
C LYS A 263 24.79 17.05 25.60
#